data_AF-A0A139X6T4-F1
#
_entry.id   AF-A0A139X6T4-F1
#
_cell.length_a   1.000
_cell.length_b   1.000
_cell.length_c   1.000
_cell.angle_alpha   90.00
_cell.angle_beta   90.00
_cell.angle_gamma   90.00
#
_symmetry.space_group_name_H-M   'P 1'
#
loop_
_entity.id
_entity.type
_entity.pdbx_description
1 polymer ?
#
loop_
_entity_poly.entity_id
_entity_poly.type
_entity_poly.pdbx_seq_one_letter_code
_entity_poly.pdbx_strand_id
1 'polypeptide(L)' 'MTQALFVPKSDEVRCEAIQALVERLGIGKAAFFIRETMSQPVDYLNVKEHLFGNMTVADVCSEIQRNKSS' A
#
# COMPACT_ATOMS: atom_id res chain seq x y z
N MET A 1 -34.81 9.18 -12.21
CA MET A 1 -34.03 8.83 -11.01
C MET A 1 -32.61 9.29 -11.25
N THR A 2 -32.16 10.34 -10.57
CA THR A 2 -30.80 10.87 -10.74
C THR A 2 -29.87 9.97 -9.94
N GLN A 3 -29.10 9.11 -10.62
CA GLN A 3 -28.02 8.36 -9.96
C GLN A 3 -27.01 9.37 -9.43
N ALA A 4 -26.83 9.42 -8.11
CA ALA A 4 -25.79 10.23 -7.51
C ALA A 4 -24.43 9.70 -7.96
N LEU A 5 -23.65 10.52 -8.66
CA LEU A 5 -22.27 10.22 -9.03
C LEU A 5 -21.44 10.17 -7.76
N PHE A 6 -21.06 8.97 -7.33
CA PHE A 6 -20.09 8.78 -6.26
C PHE A 6 -18.70 9.00 -6.83
N VAL A 7 -18.10 10.15 -6.50
CA VAL A 7 -16.69 10.40 -6.80
C VAL A 7 -15.88 9.90 -5.60
N PRO A 8 -15.03 8.87 -5.77
CA PRO A 8 -14.24 8.33 -4.67
C PRO A 8 -13.23 9.37 -4.20
N LYS A 9 -12.92 9.35 -2.90
CA LYS A 9 -11.94 10.29 -2.34
C LYS A 9 -10.54 9.92 -2.83
N SER A 10 -9.70 10.93 -3.03
CA SER A 10 -8.32 10.70 -3.49
C SER A 10 -7.50 9.79 -2.58
N ASP A 11 -7.79 9.78 -1.28
CA ASP A 11 -7.11 8.90 -0.32
C ASP A 11 -7.57 7.44 -0.44
N GLU A 12 -8.86 7.20 -0.72
CA GLU A 12 -9.40 5.85 -0.96
C GLU A 12 -8.75 5.23 -2.20
N VAL A 13 -8.72 5.98 -3.31
CA VAL A 13 -8.08 5.55 -4.56
C VAL A 13 -6.57 5.30 -4.35
N ARG A 14 -5.92 6.09 -3.50
CA ARG A 14 -4.50 5.93 -3.20
C ARG A 14 -4.22 4.66 -2.41
N CYS A 15 -5.04 4.35 -1.40
CA CYS A 15 -4.92 3.12 -0.64
C CYS A 15 -5.12 1.89 -1.53
N GLU A 16 -6.14 1.88 -2.39
CA GLU A 16 -6.37 0.80 -3.35
C GLU A 16 -5.19 0.60 -4.31
N ALA A 17 -4.62 1.68 -4.84
CA ALA A 17 -3.47 1.61 -5.72
C ALA A 17 -2.24 1.02 -5.02
N ILE A 18 -1.99 1.42 -3.78
CA ILE A 18 -0.87 0.91 -2.99
C ILE A 18 -1.07 -0.58 -2.66
N GLN A 19 -2.30 -0.97 -2.30
CA GLN A 19 -2.63 -2.36 -2.04
C GLN A 19 -2.41 -3.23 -3.29
N ALA A 20 -2.87 -2.78 -4.46
CA ALA A 20 -2.64 -3.47 -5.73
C ALA A 20 -1.13 -3.61 -6.07
N LEU A 21 -0.32 -2.60 -5.72
CA LEU A 21 1.14 -2.66 -5.88
C LEU A 21 1.76 -3.69 -4.92
N VAL A 22 1.33 -3.74 -3.66
CA VAL A 22 1.80 -4.73 -2.67
C VAL A 22 1.44 -6.15 -3.10
N GLU A 23 0.21 -6.38 -3.56
CA GLU A 23 -0.25 -7.70 -4.03
C GLU A 23 0.54 -8.19 -5.26
N ARG A 24 0.93 -7.28 -6.17
CA ARG A 24 1.64 -7.66 -7.41
C ARG A 24 3.15 -7.73 -7.27
N LEU A 25 3.74 -6.82 -6.50
CA LEU A 25 5.19 -6.67 -6.43
C LEU A 25 5.78 -7.28 -5.14
N GLY A 26 4.93 -7.61 -4.18
CA GLY A 26 5.34 -7.89 -2.83
C GLY A 26 5.65 -6.62 -2.04
N ILE A 27 5.47 -6.72 -0.73
CA ILE A 27 5.60 -5.65 0.26
C ILE A 27 6.91 -4.84 0.14
N GLY A 28 8.04 -5.53 -0.07
CA GLY A 28 9.36 -4.90 -0.12
C GLY A 28 9.56 -4.03 -1.37
N LYS A 29 9.19 -4.54 -2.55
CA LYS A 29 9.32 -3.82 -3.83
C LYS A 29 8.32 -2.66 -3.89
N ALA A 30 7.09 -2.88 -3.41
CA ALA A 30 6.07 -1.84 -3.33
C ALA A 30 6.50 -0.69 -2.41
N ALA A 31 7.03 -0.99 -1.21
CA ALA A 31 7.51 0.03 -0.27
C ALA A 31 8.68 0.85 -0.84
N PHE A 32 9.62 0.21 -1.53
CA PHE A 32 10.71 0.91 -2.23
C PHE A 32 10.18 1.82 -3.34
N PHE A 33 9.30 1.29 -4.19
CA PHE A 33 8.70 2.04 -5.30
C PHE A 33 7.95 3.28 -4.79
N ILE A 34 7.12 3.13 -3.76
CA ILE A 34 6.37 4.25 -3.15
C ILE A 34 7.33 5.30 -2.60
N ARG A 35 8.39 4.89 -1.88
CA ARG A 35 9.40 5.82 -1.36
C ARG A 35 10.06 6.64 -2.46
N GLU A 36 10.33 6.04 -3.62
CA GLU A 36 11.06 6.68 -4.72
C GLU A 36 10.17 7.51 -5.65
N THR A 37 8.89 7.13 -5.80
CA THR A 37 7.97 7.78 -6.75
C THR A 37 7.02 8.78 -6.11
N MET A 38 6.71 8.65 -4.81
CA MET A 38 5.84 9.60 -4.12
C MET A 38 6.68 10.74 -3.53
N SER A 39 6.95 11.76 -4.37
CA SER A 39 7.64 13.00 -3.98
C SER A 39 6.73 14.02 -3.27
N GLN A 40 5.42 13.78 -3.23
CA GLN A 40 4.47 14.59 -2.47
C GLN A 40 4.51 14.23 -0.98
N PRO A 41 4.10 15.15 -0.07
CA PRO A 41 3.94 14.86 1.35
C PRO A 41 2.80 13.86 1.55
N VAL A 42 3.10 12.59 1.34
CA VAL A 42 2.28 11.47 1.74
C VAL A 42 2.59 11.21 3.20
N ASP A 43 1.55 11.09 4.02
CA ASP A 43 1.70 10.63 5.39
C ASP A 43 2.15 9.16 5.35
N TYR A 44 3.47 8.97 5.32
CA TYR A 44 4.11 7.66 5.27
C TYR A 44 3.74 6.81 6.49
N LEU A 45 3.51 7.46 7.64
CA LEU A 45 3.07 6.77 8.86
C LEU A 45 1.67 6.22 8.67
N ASN A 46 0.73 7.02 8.14
CA ASN A 46 -0.63 6.56 7.86
C ASN A 46 -0.65 5.41 6.85
N VAL A 47 0.10 5.51 5.76
CA VAL A 47 0.19 4.45 4.75
C VAL A 47 0.81 3.18 5.34
N LYS A 48 1.91 3.30 6.09
CA LYS A 48 2.56 2.17 6.75
C LYS A 48 1.61 1.48 7.74
N GLU A 49 0.88 2.27 8.53
CA GLU A 49 -0.09 1.78 9.50
C GLU A 49 -1.26 1.08 8.82
N HIS A 50 -1.78 1.65 7.73
CA HIS A 50 -2.88 1.05 6.98
C HIS A 50 -2.50 -0.31 6.37
N LEU A 51 -1.26 -0.44 5.90
CA LEU A 51 -0.79 -1.67 5.25
C LEU A 51 -0.31 -2.74 6.24
N PHE A 52 0.36 -2.33 7.33
CA PHE A 52 1.09 -3.24 8.21
C PHE A 52 0.74 -3.10 9.68
N GLY A 53 -0.17 -2.20 10.07
CA GLY A 53 -0.52 -1.97 11.48
C GLY A 53 -1.07 -3.21 12.19
N ASN A 54 -1.67 -4.13 11.43
CA ASN A 54 -2.15 -5.42 11.93
C ASN A 54 -1.13 -6.55 11.80
N MET A 55 0.06 -6.31 11.24
CA MET A 55 1.11 -7.30 11.05
C MET A 55 2.19 -7.15 12.12
N THR A 56 2.65 -8.25 12.68
CA THR A 56 3.85 -8.22 13.51
C THR A 56 5.09 -8.04 12.64
N VAL A 57 6.20 -7.61 13.25
CA VAL A 57 7.51 -7.55 12.56
C VAL A 57 7.89 -8.92 11.98
N ALA A 58 7.54 -10.02 12.66
CA ALA A 58 7.79 -11.38 12.18
C ALA A 58 6.96 -11.70 10.91
N ASP A 59 5.70 -11.27 10.86
CA ASP A 59 4.84 -11.45 9.69
C ASP A 59 5.37 -10.68 8.48
N VAL A 60 5.78 -9.43 8.69
CA VAL A 60 6.39 -8.59 7.64
C VAL A 60 7.66 -9.24 7.10
N CYS A 61 8.55 -9.71 7.98
CA CYS A 61 9.77 -10.40 7.59
C CYS A 61 9.49 -11.70 6.82
N SER A 62 8.48 -12.47 7.26
CA SER A 62 8.06 -13.71 6.60
C SER A 62 7.53 -13.44 5.20
N GLU A 63 6.73 -12.38 5.01
CA GLU A 63 6.24 -11.97 3.70
C GLU A 63 7.37 -11.48 2.77
N ILE A 64 8.36 -10.77 3.31
CA ILE A 64 9.54 -10.38 2.53
C ILE A 64 10.33 -11.61 2.07
N GLN A 65 10.49 -12.61 2.94
CA GLN A 65 11.16 -13.87 2.59
C GLN A 65 10.37 -14.67 1.56
N ARG A 66 9.04 -14.78 1.72
CA ARG A 66 8.16 -15.46 0.76
C ARG A 66 8.27 -14.84 -0.64
N ASN A 67 8.31 -13.51 -0.73
CA ASN A 67 8.46 -12.77 -1.98
C ASN A 67 9.87 -12.84 -2.60
N LYS A 68 10.88 -13.28 -1.85
CA LYS A 68 12.24 -13.54 -2.38
C LYS A 68 12.35 -14.90 -3.07
N SER A 69 11.42 -15.80 -2.81
CA SER A 69 11.42 -17.18 -3.30
C SER A 69 10.47 -17.41 -4.48
N SER A 70 9.74 -16.38 -4.92
CA SER A 70 8.89 -16.36 -6.13
C SER A 70 9.57 -15.66 -7.31
#